data_AF-A0A645ASU7-F1
#
_entry.id   AF-A0A645ASU7-F1
#
_cell.length_a   1.000
_cell.length_b   1.000
_cell.length_c   1.000
_cell.angle_alpha   90.00
_cell.angle_beta   90.00
_cell.angle_gamma   90.00
#
_symmetry.space_group_name_H-M   'P 1'
#
loop_
_entity.id
_entity.type
_entity.pdbx_description
1 polymer ?
#
loop_
_entity_poly.entity_id
_entity_poly.type
_entity_poly.pdbx_seq_one_letter_code
_entity_poly.pdbx_strand_id
1 'polypeptide(L)'
;MELEIGYSLIPMVDVSQGGDLLDRVVMIRRQCALELGLIVPTIRIRDNIQLKPNVYVIKLKGIEIAKGELLLDHYLAMNPGTAMEEVVGIETVEPAFGLPALWIQESNREQAELAGYTVVDPVSVLTTHLTEIIKAYAAEILGRQEVQTLIDAVKQNNPAVVEELVPNLISIGDIQKVLAGLLRERISIRDMVTILETLADYAQLTKDTEILTEYVRHALARQLSRQYAPNNILICLTVDPQLEEIVNSAVQRTEHGSYVALEPQTMQSIINSLTNELPKLTNMGYQPLVLTSPAVRLYFRKLTERVAPNLTVLSYAELEPKIEVQALGMVKL
;
A
#
# COMPACT_ATOMS: atom_id res chain seq x y z
N MET A 1 -6.15 -13.76 9.22
CA MET A 1 -5.11 -12.92 9.86
C MET A 1 -5.29 -13.05 11.36
N GLU A 2 -4.21 -12.95 12.13
CA GLU A 2 -4.26 -13.09 13.60
C GLU A 2 -3.56 -11.90 14.26
N LEU A 3 -4.09 -11.46 15.40
CA LEU A 3 -3.51 -10.46 16.28
C LEU A 3 -3.33 -11.14 17.64
N GLU A 4 -2.08 -11.39 18.02
CA GLU A 4 -1.74 -11.90 19.34
C GLU A 4 -1.38 -10.74 20.26
N ILE A 5 -1.88 -10.75 21.49
CA ILE A 5 -1.67 -9.70 22.49
C ILE A 5 -1.10 -10.25 23.78
N GLY A 6 -0.16 -9.53 24.39
CA GLY A 6 0.33 -9.78 25.73
C GLY A 6 -0.75 -9.49 26.78
N TYR A 7 -0.57 -10.02 27.99
CA TYR A 7 -1.62 -9.99 29.00
C TYR A 7 -2.01 -8.57 29.46
N SER A 8 -1.10 -7.59 29.42
CA SER A 8 -1.42 -6.20 29.79
C SER A 8 -2.33 -5.52 28.78
N LEU A 9 -2.44 -6.05 27.55
CA LEU A 9 -3.25 -5.48 26.48
C LEU A 9 -4.68 -6.08 26.42
N ILE A 10 -4.96 -7.11 27.23
CA ILE A 10 -6.28 -7.75 27.30
C ILE A 10 -7.43 -6.76 27.59
N PRO A 11 -7.28 -5.73 28.43
CA PRO A 11 -8.34 -4.75 28.65
C PRO A 11 -8.85 -4.07 27.36
N MET A 12 -8.01 -3.95 26.31
CA MET A 12 -8.41 -3.36 25.03
C MET A 12 -9.47 -4.17 24.28
N VAL A 13 -9.57 -5.48 24.53
CA VAL A 13 -10.55 -6.37 23.87
C VAL A 13 -11.78 -6.65 24.73
N ASP A 14 -11.72 -6.35 26.03
CA ASP A 14 -12.80 -6.61 26.97
C ASP A 14 -13.77 -5.41 27.01
N VAL A 15 -14.93 -5.57 26.36
CA VAL A 15 -16.00 -4.56 26.33
C VAL A 15 -16.47 -4.18 27.74
N SER A 16 -16.41 -5.10 28.70
CA SER A 16 -16.81 -4.81 30.10
C SER A 16 -15.83 -3.89 30.82
N GLN A 17 -14.58 -3.81 30.34
CA GLN A 17 -13.53 -2.91 30.82
C GLN A 17 -13.41 -1.64 29.94
N GLY A 18 -14.35 -1.42 29.01
CA GLY A 18 -14.32 -0.28 28.10
C GLY A 18 -13.43 -0.46 26.87
N GLY A 19 -12.96 -1.68 26.59
CA GLY A 19 -12.19 -1.99 25.39
C GLY A 19 -13.04 -1.89 24.11
N ASP A 20 -12.52 -1.19 23.10
CA ASP A 20 -13.18 -0.93 21.82
C ASP A 20 -12.45 -1.57 20.62
N LEU A 21 -11.40 -2.37 20.85
CA LEU A 21 -10.54 -2.90 19.78
C LEU A 21 -11.32 -3.78 18.79
N LEU A 22 -12.32 -4.54 19.27
CA LEU A 22 -13.16 -5.37 18.40
C LEU A 22 -13.97 -4.53 17.41
N ASP A 23 -14.56 -3.42 17.87
CA ASP A 23 -15.31 -2.50 17.03
C ASP A 23 -14.39 -1.80 16.03
N ARG A 24 -13.21 -1.37 16.47
CA ARG A 24 -12.19 -0.80 15.58
C ARG A 24 -11.74 -1.78 14.51
N VAL A 25 -11.56 -3.05 14.83
CA VAL A 25 -11.24 -4.11 13.85
C VAL A 25 -12.33 -4.25 12.79
N VAL A 26 -13.61 -4.15 13.17
CA VAL A 26 -14.73 -4.13 12.21
C VAL A 26 -14.65 -2.90 11.30
N MET A 27 -14.35 -1.72 11.87
CA MET A 27 -14.19 -0.49 11.10
C MET A 27 -13.02 -0.56 10.12
N ILE A 28 -11.87 -1.12 10.53
CA ILE A 28 -10.70 -1.33 9.64
C ILE A 28 -11.11 -2.15 8.42
N ARG A 29 -11.79 -3.28 8.62
CA ARG A 29 -12.24 -4.14 7.50
C ARG A 29 -13.16 -3.38 6.55
N ARG A 30 -14.09 -2.58 7.10
CA ARG A 30 -14.99 -1.73 6.30
C ARG A 30 -14.21 -0.65 5.54
N GLN A 31 -13.24 -0.01 6.18
CA GLN A 31 -12.38 1.00 5.57
C GLN A 31 -11.57 0.41 4.41
N CYS A 32 -10.91 -0.74 4.60
CA CYS A 32 -10.18 -1.41 3.51
C CYS A 32 -11.09 -1.77 2.33
N ALA A 33 -12.33 -2.19 2.58
CA ALA A 33 -13.30 -2.44 1.52
C ALA A 33 -13.69 -1.15 0.77
N LEU A 34 -13.90 -0.05 1.50
CA LEU A 34 -14.28 1.24 0.92
C LEU A 34 -13.15 1.97 0.21
N GLU A 35 -11.90 1.81 0.65
CA GLU A 35 -10.73 2.45 0.05
C GLU A 35 -10.17 1.61 -1.10
N LEU A 36 -9.90 0.33 -0.85
CA LEU A 36 -9.21 -0.55 -1.79
C LEU A 36 -10.10 -1.55 -2.51
N GLY A 37 -11.34 -1.79 -2.05
CA GLY A 37 -12.15 -2.89 -2.57
C GLY A 37 -11.70 -4.27 -2.07
N LEU A 38 -10.80 -4.28 -1.09
CA LEU A 38 -10.26 -5.50 -0.50
C LEU A 38 -11.23 -6.09 0.53
N ILE A 39 -11.64 -7.33 0.32
CA ILE A 39 -12.38 -8.10 1.32
C ILE A 39 -11.38 -8.68 2.32
N VAL A 40 -11.22 -8.02 3.46
CA VAL A 40 -10.34 -8.49 4.53
C VAL A 40 -11.02 -9.64 5.29
N PRO A 41 -10.38 -10.82 5.40
CA PRO A 41 -10.91 -11.94 6.16
C PRO A 41 -11.01 -11.59 7.65
N THR A 42 -11.69 -12.45 8.42
CA THR A 42 -11.80 -12.23 9.87
C THR A 42 -10.41 -12.18 10.51
N ILE A 43 -10.21 -11.17 11.37
CA ILE A 43 -8.98 -10.99 12.16
C ILE A 43 -9.24 -11.64 13.52
N ARG A 44 -8.51 -12.72 13.81
CA ARG A 44 -8.64 -13.45 15.08
C ARG A 44 -7.77 -12.78 16.12
N ILE A 45 -8.34 -12.35 17.24
CA ILE A 45 -7.57 -11.80 18.35
C ILE A 45 -7.39 -12.89 19.40
N ARG A 46 -6.16 -13.07 19.88
CA ARG A 46 -5.79 -14.10 20.86
C ARG A 46 -4.85 -13.52 21.91
N ASP A 47 -5.05 -13.86 23.17
CA ASP A 47 -4.02 -13.66 24.17
C ASP A 47 -2.87 -14.66 23.94
N ASN A 48 -1.64 -14.22 24.21
CA ASN A 48 -0.47 -15.08 24.16
C ASN A 48 0.44 -14.79 25.37
N ILE A 49 0.40 -15.70 26.36
CA ILE A 49 1.14 -15.59 27.62
C ILE A 49 2.67 -15.64 27.39
N GLN A 50 3.13 -16.14 26.24
CA GLN A 50 4.56 -16.15 25.90
C GLN A 50 5.06 -14.78 25.43
N LEU A 51 4.16 -13.86 25.06
CA LEU A 51 4.53 -12.49 24.73
C LEU A 51 4.86 -11.69 25.98
N LYS A 52 5.72 -10.68 25.81
CA LYS A 52 5.91 -9.66 26.84
C LYS A 52 4.56 -8.96 27.13
N PRO A 53 4.35 -8.47 28.36
CA PRO A 53 3.06 -7.94 28.82
C PRO A 53 2.42 -6.92 27.85
N ASN A 54 3.23 -5.98 27.35
CA ASN A 54 2.83 -4.82 26.58
C ASN A 54 2.98 -5.01 25.05
N VAL A 55 3.33 -6.22 24.61
CA VAL A 55 3.66 -6.49 23.21
C VAL A 55 2.45 -7.10 22.49
N TYR A 56 2.26 -6.71 21.23
CA TYR A 56 1.36 -7.37 20.30
C TYR A 56 2.12 -7.86 19.06
N VAL A 57 1.58 -8.89 18.41
CA VAL A 57 2.12 -9.50 17.20
C VAL A 57 1.01 -9.68 16.17
N ILE A 58 1.26 -9.26 14.93
CA ILE A 58 0.36 -9.46 13.80
C ILE A 58 0.89 -10.61 12.95
N LYS A 59 0.03 -11.60 12.69
CA LYS A 59 0.36 -12.78 11.89
C LYS A 59 -0.51 -12.91 10.65
N LEU A 60 0.11 -13.31 9.55
CA LEU A 60 -0.55 -13.72 8.32
C LEU A 60 -0.18 -15.17 8.01
N LYS A 61 -1.20 -16.02 7.81
CA LYS A 61 -1.03 -17.47 7.56
C LYS A 61 -0.14 -18.17 8.61
N GLY A 62 -0.24 -17.73 9.88
CA GLY A 62 0.52 -18.27 11.01
C GLY A 62 1.94 -17.73 11.16
N ILE A 63 2.41 -16.88 10.24
CA ILE A 63 3.75 -16.28 10.28
C ILE A 63 3.66 -14.85 10.82
N GLU A 64 4.54 -14.50 11.75
CA GLU A 64 4.72 -13.13 12.25
C GLU A 64 5.19 -12.22 11.11
N ILE A 65 4.40 -11.17 10.84
CA ILE A 65 4.70 -10.18 9.81
C ILE A 65 4.94 -8.78 10.38
N ALA A 66 4.48 -8.53 11.61
CA ALA A 66 4.74 -7.30 12.33
C ALA A 66 4.57 -7.49 13.85
N LYS A 67 5.16 -6.60 14.63
CA LYS A 67 5.04 -6.54 16.09
C LYS A 67 5.15 -5.11 16.58
N GLY A 68 4.66 -4.85 17.78
CA GLY A 68 4.83 -3.55 18.44
C GLY A 68 4.63 -3.65 19.95
N GLU A 69 4.90 -2.54 20.63
CA GLU A 69 4.73 -2.40 22.07
C GLU A 69 3.83 -1.20 22.36
N LEU A 70 2.94 -1.32 23.34
CA LEU A 70 1.98 -0.28 23.73
C LEU A 70 2.03 -0.04 25.24
N LEU A 71 1.91 1.22 25.65
CA LEU A 71 1.75 1.59 27.04
C LEU A 71 0.31 2.09 27.26
N LEU A 72 -0.56 1.27 27.85
CA LEU A 72 -2.00 1.59 27.95
C LEU A 72 -2.31 2.84 28.76
N ASP A 73 -1.48 3.17 29.74
CA ASP A 73 -1.64 4.36 30.60
C ASP A 73 -0.97 5.62 30.01
N HIS A 74 -0.55 5.58 28.74
CA HIS A 74 0.15 6.65 28.06
C HIS A 74 -0.52 6.97 26.71
N TYR A 75 -0.08 8.06 26.09
CA TYR A 75 -0.42 8.45 24.73
C TYR A 75 0.85 8.54 23.89
N LEU A 76 0.72 8.28 22.60
CA LEU A 76 1.82 8.45 21.66
C LEU A 76 1.75 9.86 21.07
N ALA A 77 2.80 10.65 21.31
CA ALA A 77 2.96 11.98 20.74
C ALA A 77 3.96 11.94 19.58
N MET A 78 3.56 12.47 18.43
CA MET A 78 4.38 12.54 17.22
C MET A 78 4.55 14.00 16.79
N ASN A 79 5.78 14.39 16.48
CA ASN A 79 6.08 15.72 15.97
C ASN A 79 5.99 15.71 14.42
N PRO A 80 5.02 16.41 13.80
CA PRO A 80 4.92 16.48 12.34
C PRO A 80 5.95 17.44 11.71
N GLY A 81 6.92 17.95 12.48
CA GLY A 81 7.92 18.93 12.08
C GLY A 81 7.55 20.38 12.43
N THR A 82 6.40 20.60 13.06
CA THR A 82 5.88 21.92 13.43
C THR A 82 5.87 22.18 14.93
N ALA A 83 6.36 21.24 15.74
CA ALA A 83 6.33 21.42 17.18
C ALA A 83 7.22 22.58 17.63
N MET A 84 6.72 23.39 18.56
CA MET A 84 7.40 24.59 19.04
C MET A 84 8.31 24.33 20.24
N GLU A 85 7.96 23.31 21.05
CA GLU A 85 8.66 22.95 22.29
C GLU A 85 8.80 21.43 22.40
N GLU A 86 9.81 20.97 23.12
CA GLU A 86 9.95 19.55 23.44
C GLU A 86 9.08 19.16 24.64
N VAL A 87 8.48 17.97 24.57
CA VAL A 87 7.65 17.41 25.64
C VAL A 87 8.39 16.26 26.30
N VAL A 88 8.25 16.13 27.62
CA VAL A 88 8.84 15.00 28.36
C VAL A 88 8.03 13.73 28.10
N GLY A 89 8.71 12.69 27.61
CA GLY A 89 8.15 11.38 27.36
C GLY A 89 9.22 10.30 27.17
N ILE A 90 8.78 9.07 26.95
CA ILE A 90 9.66 7.93 26.67
C ILE A 90 9.81 7.81 25.15
N GLU A 91 11.05 7.95 24.66
CA GLU A 91 11.36 7.83 23.24
C GLU A 91 10.96 6.46 22.67
N THR A 92 10.35 6.49 21.49
CA THR A 92 9.91 5.31 20.77
C THR A 92 9.81 5.61 19.27
N VAL A 93 9.37 4.61 18.50
CA VAL A 93 9.11 4.73 17.07
C VAL A 93 7.67 4.31 16.82
N GLU A 94 6.92 5.16 16.12
CA GLU A 94 5.56 4.82 15.70
C GLU A 94 5.61 3.64 14.71
N PRO A 95 4.84 2.57 14.95
CA PRO A 95 5.02 1.30 14.24
C PRO A 95 4.51 1.26 12.79
N ALA A 96 3.57 2.11 12.38
CA ALA A 96 2.98 2.09 11.04
C ALA A 96 3.87 2.78 9.98
N PHE A 97 4.50 3.90 10.34
CA PHE A 97 5.25 4.76 9.43
C PHE A 97 6.72 4.92 9.83
N GLY A 98 7.13 4.43 11.00
CA GLY A 98 8.51 4.49 11.46
C GLY A 98 8.94 5.89 11.92
N LEU A 99 8.00 6.74 12.33
CA LEU A 99 8.27 8.11 12.74
C LEU A 99 8.78 8.16 14.19
N PRO A 100 9.74 9.05 14.52
CA PRO A 100 10.12 9.31 15.90
C PRO A 100 8.90 9.78 16.72
N ALA A 101 8.73 9.19 17.90
CA ALA A 101 7.59 9.48 18.75
C ALA A 101 7.96 9.39 20.24
N LEU A 102 7.09 9.89 21.10
CA LEU A 102 7.24 9.87 22.55
C LEU A 102 5.98 9.27 23.20
N TRP A 103 6.14 8.31 24.11
CA TRP A 103 5.06 7.95 25.03
C TRP A 103 5.00 8.97 26.16
N ILE A 104 3.89 9.69 26.24
CA ILE A 104 3.64 10.73 27.24
C ILE A 104 2.51 10.30 28.18
N GLN A 105 2.56 10.76 29.43
CA GLN A 105 1.46 10.56 30.38
C GLN A 105 0.27 11.46 30.03
N GLU A 106 -0.93 11.09 30.48
CA GLU A 106 -2.16 11.92 30.32
C GLU A 106 -1.93 13.36 30.78
N SER A 107 -1.20 13.58 31.88
CA SER A 107 -0.91 14.92 32.41
C SER A 107 -0.18 15.84 31.43
N ASN A 108 0.57 15.27 30.47
CA ASN A 108 1.36 16.01 29.50
C ASN A 108 0.65 16.14 28.15
N ARG A 109 -0.55 15.57 28.00
CA ARG A 109 -1.29 15.53 26.74
C ARG A 109 -1.64 16.92 26.22
N GLU A 110 -2.31 17.74 27.04
CA GLU A 110 -2.73 19.08 26.65
C GLU A 110 -1.52 19.96 26.28
N GLN A 111 -0.43 19.85 27.04
CA GLN A 111 0.82 20.54 26.74
C GLN A 111 1.40 20.10 25.38
N ALA A 112 1.39 18.80 25.08
CA ALA A 112 1.90 18.28 23.82
C ALA A 112 1.06 18.75 22.61
N GLU A 113 -0.26 18.72 22.75
CA GLU A 113 -1.18 19.23 21.72
C GLU A 113 -0.95 20.73 21.47
N LEU A 114 -0.83 21.54 22.53
CA LEU A 114 -0.51 22.98 22.43
C LEU A 114 0.87 23.25 21.81
N ALA A 115 1.85 22.39 22.09
CA ALA A 115 3.18 22.45 21.50
C ALA A 115 3.20 22.01 20.02
N GLY A 116 2.08 21.52 19.48
CA GLY A 116 1.94 21.14 18.06
C GLY A 116 2.18 19.66 17.76
N TYR A 117 2.21 18.78 18.76
CA TYR A 117 2.27 17.34 18.56
C TYR A 117 0.92 16.78 18.16
N THR A 118 0.93 15.75 17.32
CA THR A 118 -0.23 14.87 17.16
C THR A 118 -0.19 13.82 18.26
N VAL A 119 -1.21 13.80 19.12
CA VAL A 119 -1.31 12.87 20.25
C VAL A 119 -2.39 11.83 19.98
N VAL A 120 -2.06 10.55 20.11
CA VAL A 120 -2.97 9.42 19.82
C VAL A 120 -2.96 8.39 20.95
N ASP A 121 -4.12 7.79 21.22
CA ASP A 121 -4.26 6.74 22.23
C ASP A 121 -3.65 5.39 21.77
N PRO A 122 -3.31 4.48 22.70
CA PRO A 122 -2.69 3.20 22.37
C PRO A 122 -3.51 2.30 21.43
N VAL A 123 -4.84 2.34 21.51
CA VAL A 123 -5.71 1.57 20.60
C VAL A 123 -5.65 2.15 19.20
N SER A 124 -5.63 3.48 19.05
CA SER A 124 -5.41 4.17 17.78
C SER A 124 -4.04 3.84 17.15
N VAL A 125 -2.98 3.70 17.95
CA VAL A 125 -1.66 3.24 17.47
C VAL A 125 -1.75 1.84 16.88
N LEU A 126 -2.31 0.89 17.64
CA LEU A 126 -2.46 -0.50 17.18
C LEU A 126 -3.30 -0.60 15.91
N THR A 127 -4.41 0.13 15.85
CA THR A 127 -5.36 0.06 14.74
C THR A 127 -4.82 0.70 13.47
N THR A 128 -4.06 1.80 13.59
CA THR A 128 -3.30 2.40 12.48
C THR A 128 -2.27 1.40 11.94
N HIS A 129 -1.46 0.81 12.82
CA HIS A 129 -0.48 -0.19 12.40
C HIS A 129 -1.12 -1.41 11.73
N LEU A 130 -2.18 -1.97 12.32
CA LEU A 130 -2.91 -3.09 11.74
C LEU A 130 -3.46 -2.76 10.34
N THR A 131 -3.97 -1.54 10.15
CA THR A 131 -4.48 -1.06 8.86
C THR A 131 -3.37 -0.99 7.82
N GLU A 132 -2.22 -0.40 8.16
CA GLU A 132 -1.10 -0.31 7.22
C GLU A 132 -0.50 -1.69 6.90
N ILE A 133 -0.48 -2.62 7.86
CA ILE A 133 -0.08 -4.01 7.59
C ILE A 133 -1.07 -4.71 6.65
N ILE A 134 -2.38 -4.52 6.82
CA ILE A 134 -3.37 -5.07 5.88
C ILE A 134 -3.15 -4.51 4.47
N LYS A 135 -2.88 -3.21 4.35
CA LYS A 135 -2.63 -2.57 3.05
C LYS A 135 -1.34 -3.07 2.41
N ALA A 136 -0.26 -3.20 3.19
CA ALA A 136 1.03 -3.70 2.71
C ALA A 136 0.95 -5.16 2.23
N TYR A 137 0.15 -5.99 2.90
CA TYR A 137 -0.03 -7.40 2.55
C TYR A 137 -1.33 -7.67 1.75
N ALA A 138 -1.97 -6.64 1.19
CA ALA A 138 -3.27 -6.75 0.52
C ALA A 138 -3.26 -7.80 -0.61
N ALA A 139 -2.17 -7.84 -1.39
CA ALA A 139 -1.97 -8.81 -2.47
C ALA A 139 -1.92 -10.27 -1.97
N GLU A 140 -1.40 -10.51 -0.77
CA GLU A 140 -1.30 -11.85 -0.16
C GLU A 140 -2.56 -12.27 0.60
N ILE A 141 -3.31 -11.29 1.08
CA ILE A 141 -4.61 -11.44 1.74
C ILE A 141 -5.68 -11.81 0.70
N LEU A 142 -5.61 -11.24 -0.51
CA LEU A 142 -6.56 -11.51 -1.59
C LEU A 142 -6.39 -12.95 -2.14
N GLY A 143 -7.21 -13.87 -1.62
CA GLY A 143 -7.30 -15.24 -2.10
C GLY A 143 -8.31 -15.44 -3.22
N ARG A 144 -8.38 -16.67 -3.74
CA ARG A 144 -9.35 -17.03 -4.80
C ARG A 144 -10.80 -16.95 -4.31
N GLN A 145 -11.05 -17.21 -3.04
CA GLN A 145 -12.41 -17.15 -2.46
C GLN A 145 -12.92 -15.71 -2.39
N GLU A 146 -12.05 -14.77 -1.99
CA GLU A 146 -12.37 -13.34 -1.98
C GLU A 146 -12.64 -12.85 -3.41
N VAL A 147 -11.83 -13.28 -4.39
CA VAL A 147 -12.04 -12.93 -5.80
C VAL A 147 -13.34 -13.53 -6.35
N GLN A 148 -13.67 -14.78 -6.04
CA GLN A 148 -14.96 -15.37 -6.40
C GLN A 148 -16.11 -14.53 -5.84
N THR A 149 -16.02 -14.13 -4.57
CA THR A 149 -17.04 -13.29 -3.92
C THR A 149 -17.21 -11.93 -4.62
N LEU A 150 -16.10 -11.30 -5.03
CA LEU A 150 -16.12 -10.06 -5.80
C LEU A 150 -16.77 -10.25 -7.18
N ILE A 151 -16.41 -11.32 -7.90
CA ILE A 151 -16.99 -11.65 -9.21
C ILE A 151 -18.49 -11.93 -9.09
N ASP A 152 -18.92 -12.70 -8.08
CA ASP A 152 -20.33 -13.01 -7.84
C ASP A 152 -21.14 -11.73 -7.55
N ALA A 153 -20.57 -10.79 -6.79
CA ALA A 153 -21.19 -9.50 -6.52
C ALA A 153 -21.35 -8.65 -7.79
N VAL A 154 -20.36 -8.67 -8.69
CA VAL A 154 -20.48 -8.01 -10.00
C VAL A 154 -21.54 -8.70 -10.85
N LYS A 155 -21.55 -10.04 -10.88
CA LYS A 155 -22.47 -10.85 -11.71
C LYS A 155 -23.94 -10.56 -11.40
N GLN A 156 -24.28 -10.20 -10.17
CA GLN A 156 -25.65 -9.82 -9.79
C GLN A 156 -26.19 -8.63 -10.59
N ASN A 157 -25.34 -7.68 -10.98
CA ASN A 157 -25.74 -6.46 -11.67
C ASN A 157 -25.23 -6.38 -13.11
N ASN A 158 -24.09 -7.02 -13.41
CA ASN A 158 -23.41 -7.00 -14.70
C ASN A 158 -23.05 -8.44 -15.13
N PRO A 159 -24.04 -9.31 -15.39
CA PRO A 159 -23.77 -10.71 -15.71
C PRO A 159 -23.03 -10.89 -17.05
N ALA A 160 -23.28 -10.01 -18.03
CA ALA A 160 -22.71 -10.13 -19.37
C ALA A 160 -21.17 -10.17 -19.37
N VAL A 161 -20.52 -9.19 -18.71
CA VAL A 161 -19.05 -9.14 -18.64
C VAL A 161 -18.46 -10.35 -17.91
N VAL A 162 -19.14 -10.85 -16.88
CA VAL A 162 -18.67 -12.01 -16.11
C VAL A 162 -18.76 -13.30 -16.93
N GLU A 163 -19.88 -13.51 -17.64
CA GLU A 163 -20.13 -14.73 -18.41
C GLU A 163 -19.31 -14.80 -19.70
N GLU A 164 -18.97 -13.67 -20.29
CA GLU A 164 -18.04 -13.59 -21.43
C GLU A 164 -16.60 -13.90 -21.00
N LEU A 165 -16.19 -13.40 -19.84
CA LEU A 165 -14.82 -13.49 -19.35
C LEU A 165 -14.50 -14.83 -18.67
N VAL A 166 -15.33 -15.26 -17.71
CA VAL A 166 -15.04 -16.38 -16.80
C VAL A 166 -16.01 -17.54 -17.04
N PRO A 167 -15.52 -18.79 -17.18
CA PRO A 167 -14.11 -19.23 -17.16
C PRO A 167 -13.44 -19.24 -18.54
N ASN A 168 -14.12 -18.77 -19.60
CA ASN A 168 -13.76 -19.07 -20.98
C ASN A 168 -12.47 -18.39 -21.44
N LEU A 169 -12.30 -17.10 -21.11
CA LEU A 169 -11.12 -16.33 -21.51
C LEU A 169 -10.04 -16.35 -20.44
N ILE A 170 -10.42 -16.32 -19.16
CA ILE A 170 -9.46 -16.22 -18.05
C ILE A 170 -9.98 -16.97 -16.83
N SER A 171 -9.05 -17.55 -16.05
CA SER A 171 -9.41 -18.23 -14.81
C SER A 171 -9.56 -17.24 -13.64
N ILE A 172 -10.27 -17.65 -12.58
CA ILE A 172 -10.30 -16.91 -11.31
C ILE A 172 -8.88 -16.68 -10.76
N GLY A 173 -7.97 -17.64 -10.98
CA GLY A 173 -6.58 -17.53 -10.55
C GLY A 173 -5.82 -16.42 -11.26
N ASP A 174 -6.11 -16.17 -12.53
CA ASP A 174 -5.44 -15.12 -13.30
C ASP A 174 -6.04 -13.74 -12.97
N ILE A 175 -7.36 -13.64 -12.77
CA ILE A 175 -8.00 -12.44 -12.21
C ILE A 175 -7.39 -12.12 -10.84
N GLN A 176 -7.21 -13.13 -9.98
CA GLN A 176 -6.58 -12.94 -8.66
C GLN A 176 -5.17 -12.38 -8.79
N LYS A 177 -4.35 -12.86 -9.73
CA LYS A 177 -3.00 -12.31 -9.98
C LYS A 177 -3.04 -10.85 -10.43
N VAL A 178 -3.96 -10.48 -11.33
CA VAL A 178 -4.13 -9.09 -11.79
C VAL A 178 -4.54 -8.18 -10.63
N LEU A 179 -5.60 -8.55 -9.89
CA LEU A 179 -6.06 -7.79 -8.73
C LEU A 179 -4.98 -7.67 -7.63
N ALA A 180 -4.23 -8.75 -7.40
CA ALA A 180 -3.08 -8.72 -6.48
C ALA A 180 -1.95 -7.82 -6.99
N GLY A 181 -1.73 -7.74 -8.31
CA GLY A 181 -0.81 -6.79 -8.93
C GLY A 181 -1.19 -5.33 -8.64
N LEU A 182 -2.46 -5.00 -8.83
CA LEU A 182 -3.00 -3.67 -8.50
C LEU A 182 -2.84 -3.35 -7.00
N LEU A 183 -3.25 -4.28 -6.13
CA LEU A 183 -3.18 -4.08 -4.67
C LEU A 183 -1.75 -3.98 -4.14
N ARG A 184 -0.78 -4.69 -4.75
CA ARG A 184 0.64 -4.59 -4.40
C ARG A 184 1.18 -3.17 -4.58
N GLU A 185 0.64 -2.46 -5.57
CA GLU A 185 0.96 -1.06 -5.84
C GLU A 185 -0.05 -0.08 -5.20
N ARG A 186 -0.82 -0.55 -4.21
CA ARG A 186 -1.85 0.20 -3.47
C ARG A 186 -2.95 0.81 -4.38
N ILE A 187 -3.25 0.17 -5.50
CA ILE A 187 -4.32 0.57 -6.41
C ILE A 187 -5.64 -0.06 -5.98
N SER A 188 -6.68 0.76 -5.86
CA SER A 188 -8.03 0.31 -5.52
C SER A 188 -8.61 -0.58 -6.63
N ILE A 189 -9.19 -1.71 -6.23
CA ILE A 189 -9.88 -2.67 -7.09
C ILE A 189 -11.41 -2.55 -7.01
N ARG A 190 -11.93 -1.42 -6.51
CA ARG A 190 -13.38 -1.22 -6.35
C ARG A 190 -14.13 -1.16 -7.67
N ASP A 191 -13.49 -0.61 -8.70
CA ASP A 191 -14.07 -0.55 -10.04
C ASP A 191 -13.88 -1.89 -10.77
N MET A 192 -14.49 -2.94 -10.22
CA MET A 192 -14.40 -4.29 -10.76
C MET A 192 -15.01 -4.39 -12.16
N VAL A 193 -15.98 -3.54 -12.52
CA VAL A 193 -16.58 -3.56 -13.86
C VAL A 193 -15.54 -3.15 -14.90
N THR A 194 -14.91 -1.98 -14.73
CA THR A 194 -13.83 -1.52 -15.62
C THR A 194 -12.69 -2.53 -15.69
N ILE A 195 -12.31 -3.14 -14.54
CA ILE A 195 -11.28 -4.17 -14.50
C ILE A 195 -11.67 -5.39 -15.36
N LEU A 196 -12.87 -5.95 -15.18
CA LEU A 196 -13.30 -7.15 -15.90
C LEU A 196 -13.53 -6.87 -17.40
N GLU A 197 -14.08 -5.71 -17.77
CA GLU A 197 -14.24 -5.30 -19.17
C GLU A 197 -12.87 -5.21 -19.85
N THR A 198 -11.91 -4.52 -19.22
CA THR A 198 -10.55 -4.42 -19.74
C THR A 198 -9.91 -5.81 -19.88
N LEU A 199 -10.12 -6.70 -18.92
CA LEU A 199 -9.63 -8.07 -19.05
C LEU A 199 -10.30 -8.82 -20.22
N ALA A 200 -11.59 -8.61 -20.48
CA ALA A 200 -12.27 -9.25 -21.61
C ALA A 200 -11.69 -8.79 -22.96
N ASP A 201 -11.41 -7.50 -23.11
CA ASP A 201 -10.84 -6.91 -24.33
C ASP A 201 -9.43 -7.44 -24.63
N TYR A 202 -8.59 -7.54 -23.60
CA TYR A 202 -7.16 -7.87 -23.77
C TYR A 202 -6.82 -9.35 -23.55
N ALA A 203 -7.69 -10.15 -22.91
CA ALA A 203 -7.42 -11.56 -22.64
C ALA A 203 -7.31 -12.41 -23.92
N GLN A 204 -7.83 -11.96 -25.06
CA GLN A 204 -7.62 -12.64 -26.34
C GLN A 204 -6.22 -12.38 -26.92
N LEU A 205 -5.60 -11.25 -26.57
CA LEU A 205 -4.29 -10.84 -27.08
C LEU A 205 -3.14 -11.42 -26.25
N THR A 206 -3.32 -11.52 -24.93
CA THR A 206 -2.30 -12.05 -24.03
C THR A 206 -2.92 -12.74 -22.82
N LYS A 207 -2.23 -13.75 -22.30
CA LYS A 207 -2.52 -14.41 -21.01
C LYS A 207 -1.53 -14.00 -19.91
N ASP A 208 -0.57 -13.14 -20.24
CA ASP A 208 0.39 -12.63 -19.26
C ASP A 208 -0.31 -11.65 -18.31
N THR A 209 -0.49 -12.08 -17.05
CA THR A 209 -1.18 -11.30 -16.02
C THR A 209 -0.45 -10.01 -15.65
N GLU A 210 0.86 -9.93 -15.85
CA GLU A 210 1.60 -8.69 -15.60
C GLU A 210 1.22 -7.65 -16.66
N ILE A 211 1.18 -8.04 -17.93
CA ILE A 211 0.76 -7.17 -19.04
C ILE A 211 -0.72 -6.79 -18.90
N LEU A 212 -1.59 -7.76 -18.56
CA LEU A 212 -3.01 -7.48 -18.30
C LEU A 212 -3.18 -6.48 -17.14
N THR A 213 -2.32 -6.54 -16.12
CA THR A 213 -2.32 -5.54 -15.03
C THR A 213 -2.03 -4.14 -15.57
N GLU A 214 -1.07 -3.97 -16.48
CA GLU A 214 -0.78 -2.67 -17.11
C GLU A 214 -1.97 -2.13 -17.90
N TYR A 215 -2.64 -2.97 -18.70
CA TYR A 215 -3.84 -2.53 -19.43
C TYR A 215 -4.95 -2.08 -18.48
N VAL A 216 -5.18 -2.84 -17.40
CA VAL A 216 -6.15 -2.45 -16.38
C VAL A 216 -5.76 -1.14 -15.69
N ARG A 217 -4.47 -0.92 -15.40
CA ARG A 217 -3.99 0.35 -14.84
C ARG A 217 -4.27 1.53 -15.77
N HIS A 218 -4.08 1.37 -17.08
CA HIS A 218 -4.43 2.39 -18.07
C HIS A 218 -5.93 2.69 -18.07
N ALA A 219 -6.78 1.67 -18.01
CA ALA A 219 -8.24 1.85 -17.93
C ALA A 219 -8.65 2.58 -16.63
N LEU A 220 -7.88 2.41 -15.55
CA LEU A 220 -8.05 3.10 -14.28
C LEU A 220 -7.37 4.49 -14.21
N ALA A 221 -6.95 5.07 -15.33
CA ALA A 221 -6.24 6.36 -15.36
C ALA A 221 -6.97 7.48 -14.60
N ARG A 222 -8.30 7.53 -14.67
CA ARG A 222 -9.11 8.51 -13.92
C ARG A 222 -8.97 8.33 -12.40
N GLN A 223 -8.93 7.09 -11.92
CA GLN A 223 -8.74 6.78 -10.50
C GLN A 223 -7.34 7.18 -10.05
N LEU A 224 -6.32 6.77 -10.81
CA LEU A 224 -4.91 7.04 -10.50
C LEU A 224 -4.60 8.54 -10.54
N SER A 225 -5.13 9.25 -11.54
CA SER A 225 -5.03 10.71 -11.63
C SER A 225 -5.61 11.40 -10.40
N ARG A 226 -6.81 10.99 -9.95
CA ARG A 226 -7.42 11.57 -8.75
C ARG A 226 -6.63 11.26 -7.48
N GLN A 227 -6.05 10.07 -7.41
CA GLN A 227 -5.27 9.62 -6.25
C GLN A 227 -3.96 10.39 -6.10
N TYR A 228 -3.22 10.58 -7.20
CA TYR A 228 -1.86 11.13 -7.16
C TYR A 228 -1.77 12.60 -7.62
N ALA A 229 -2.79 13.12 -8.29
CA ALA A 229 -2.87 14.50 -8.77
C ALA A 229 -4.26 15.12 -8.47
N PRO A 230 -4.67 15.20 -7.19
CA PRO A 230 -6.01 15.65 -6.80
C PRO A 230 -6.35 17.07 -7.26
N ASN A 231 -5.33 17.92 -7.48
CA ASN A 231 -5.47 19.31 -7.95
C ASN A 231 -5.16 19.47 -9.45
N ASN A 232 -5.22 18.37 -10.22
CA ASN A 232 -4.74 18.29 -11.61
C ASN A 232 -3.25 18.60 -11.80
N ILE A 233 -2.47 18.62 -10.74
CA ILE A 233 -1.01 18.79 -10.78
C ILE A 233 -0.39 17.54 -10.18
N LEU A 234 0.46 16.86 -10.96
CA LEU A 234 1.28 15.74 -10.50
C LEU A 234 2.70 16.23 -10.24
N ILE A 235 3.11 16.20 -8.97
CA ILE A 235 4.49 16.52 -8.56
C ILE A 235 5.26 15.21 -8.47
N CYS A 236 6.31 15.06 -9.27
CA CYS A 236 7.02 13.79 -9.39
C CYS A 236 8.49 13.95 -9.77
N LEU A 237 9.21 12.83 -9.75
CA LEU A 237 10.42 12.65 -10.54
C LEU A 237 10.06 12.04 -11.90
N THR A 238 10.93 12.20 -12.89
CA THR A 238 10.81 11.48 -14.18
C THR A 238 11.98 10.53 -14.40
N VAL A 239 11.86 9.63 -15.37
CA VAL A 239 12.98 8.79 -15.84
C VAL A 239 13.54 9.40 -17.11
N ASP A 240 14.87 9.48 -17.23
CA ASP A 240 15.54 9.98 -18.42
C ASP A 240 15.24 9.08 -19.64
N PRO A 241 14.94 9.63 -20.83
CA PRO A 241 14.63 8.83 -22.02
C PRO A 241 15.73 7.82 -22.42
N GLN A 242 17.01 8.15 -22.22
CA GLN A 242 18.10 7.19 -22.51
C GLN A 242 18.08 6.04 -21.52
N LEU A 243 17.78 6.32 -20.25
CA LEU A 243 17.59 5.26 -19.25
C LEU A 243 16.36 4.41 -19.57
N GLU A 244 15.27 5.00 -20.07
CA GLU A 244 14.10 4.25 -20.54
C GLU A 244 14.46 3.28 -21.68
N GLU A 245 15.23 3.73 -22.67
CA GLU A 245 15.72 2.88 -23.77
C GLU A 245 16.59 1.72 -23.27
N ILE A 246 17.48 1.98 -22.31
CA ILE A 246 18.35 0.96 -21.71
C ILE A 246 17.52 -0.10 -20.98
N VAL A 247 16.56 0.33 -20.14
CA VAL A 247 15.69 -0.58 -19.41
C VAL A 247 14.85 -1.41 -20.38
N ASN A 248 14.25 -0.78 -21.38
CA ASN A 248 13.40 -1.44 -22.37
C ASN A 248 14.18 -2.47 -23.20
N SER A 249 15.42 -2.13 -23.60
CA SER A 249 16.30 -3.04 -24.36
C SER A 249 16.79 -4.23 -23.52
N ALA A 250 16.83 -4.06 -22.19
CA ALA A 250 17.23 -5.11 -21.25
C ALA A 250 16.08 -6.04 -20.83
N VAL A 251 14.85 -5.78 -21.29
CA VAL A 251 13.69 -6.65 -20.98
C VAL A 251 13.83 -7.99 -21.69
N GLN A 252 13.84 -9.07 -20.90
CA GLN A 252 13.78 -10.44 -21.39
C GLN A 252 12.40 -11.02 -21.09
N ARG A 253 11.76 -11.56 -22.12
CA ARG A 253 10.44 -12.21 -22.01
C ARG A 253 10.62 -13.71 -22.00
N THR A 254 9.99 -14.36 -21.02
CA THR A 254 10.01 -15.82 -20.86
C THR A 254 8.59 -16.35 -20.76
N GLU A 255 8.42 -17.67 -20.86
CA GLU A 255 7.11 -18.32 -20.64
C GLU A 255 6.56 -18.10 -19.22
N HIS A 256 7.41 -17.77 -18.25
CA HIS A 256 7.06 -17.53 -16.85
C HIS A 256 6.94 -16.04 -16.49
N GLY A 257 6.99 -15.15 -17.50
CA GLY A 257 6.86 -13.72 -17.33
C GLY A 257 8.11 -12.95 -17.77
N SER A 258 8.17 -11.69 -17.38
CA SER A 258 9.17 -10.74 -17.88
C SER A 258 10.11 -10.26 -16.77
N TYR A 259 11.39 -10.12 -17.08
CA TYR A 259 12.39 -9.57 -16.15
C TYR A 259 13.38 -8.68 -16.88
N VAL A 260 14.08 -7.84 -16.12
CA VAL A 260 15.09 -6.91 -16.66
C VAL A 260 16.48 -7.48 -16.41
N ALA A 261 17.25 -7.67 -17.48
CA ALA A 261 18.63 -8.17 -17.42
C ALA A 261 19.63 -7.00 -17.58
N LEU A 262 19.83 -6.22 -16.51
CA LEU A 262 20.83 -5.14 -16.48
C LEU A 262 22.15 -5.62 -15.86
N GLU A 263 23.24 -5.00 -16.29
CA GLU A 263 24.53 -5.16 -15.63
C GLU A 263 24.46 -4.59 -14.20
N PRO A 264 25.13 -5.23 -13.20
CA PRO A 264 25.09 -4.79 -11.81
C PRO A 264 25.51 -3.32 -11.62
N GLN A 265 26.46 -2.83 -12.42
CA GLN A 265 26.93 -1.43 -12.35
C GLN A 265 25.82 -0.46 -12.78
N THR A 266 25.15 -0.72 -13.91
CA THR A 266 24.02 0.08 -14.38
C THR A 266 22.88 0.08 -13.34
N MET A 267 22.57 -1.08 -12.78
CA MET A 267 21.56 -1.20 -11.72
C MET A 267 21.89 -0.35 -10.50
N GLN A 268 23.16 -0.40 -10.06
CA GLN A 268 23.62 0.41 -8.92
C GLN A 268 23.54 1.91 -9.22
N SER A 269 23.89 2.34 -10.44
CA SER A 269 23.77 3.73 -10.85
C SER A 269 22.32 4.23 -10.83
N ILE A 270 21.37 3.41 -11.31
CA ILE A 270 19.92 3.74 -11.25
C ILE A 270 19.48 3.91 -9.80
N ILE A 271 19.83 2.97 -8.92
CA ILE A 271 19.47 3.02 -7.49
C ILE A 271 20.07 4.26 -6.82
N ASN A 272 21.34 4.56 -7.07
CA ASN A 272 22.01 5.73 -6.49
C ASN A 272 21.36 7.03 -6.96
N SER A 273 21.06 7.13 -8.26
CA SER A 273 20.38 8.28 -8.86
C SER A 273 18.99 8.49 -8.24
N LEU A 274 18.18 7.42 -8.16
CA LEU A 274 16.88 7.47 -7.50
C LEU A 274 17.00 7.92 -6.03
N THR A 275 17.92 7.34 -5.27
CA THR A 275 18.11 7.65 -3.84
C THR A 275 18.52 9.10 -3.62
N ASN A 276 19.29 9.68 -4.54
CA ASN A 276 19.70 11.09 -4.49
C ASN A 276 18.57 12.05 -4.89
N GLU A 277 17.66 11.63 -5.77
CA GLU A 277 16.56 12.46 -6.27
C GLU A 277 15.32 12.41 -5.36
N LEU A 278 15.04 11.28 -4.70
CA LEU A 278 13.89 11.11 -3.78
C LEU A 278 13.79 12.15 -2.66
N PRO A 279 14.88 12.62 -2.02
CA PRO A 279 14.85 13.70 -1.04
C PRO A 279 14.21 15.00 -1.57
N LYS A 280 14.26 15.27 -2.87
CA LYS A 280 13.64 16.49 -3.44
C LYS A 280 12.11 16.50 -3.27
N LEU A 281 11.48 15.33 -3.33
CA LEU A 281 10.04 15.19 -3.05
C LEU A 281 9.79 15.11 -1.54
N THR A 282 10.48 14.19 -0.87
CA THR A 282 10.18 13.84 0.53
C THR A 282 10.49 14.97 1.51
N ASN A 283 11.55 15.76 1.29
CA ASN A 283 11.86 16.93 2.12
C ASN A 283 10.80 18.05 1.99
N MET A 284 10.04 18.07 0.90
CA MET A 284 8.92 18.99 0.69
C MET A 284 7.58 18.40 1.16
N GLY A 285 7.60 17.22 1.79
CA GLY A 285 6.39 16.51 2.25
C GLY A 285 5.60 15.81 1.14
N TYR A 286 6.13 15.72 -0.08
CA TYR A 286 5.48 14.98 -1.16
C TYR A 286 5.78 13.49 -1.07
N GLN A 287 4.83 12.67 -1.52
CA GLN A 287 5.04 11.23 -1.66
C GLN A 287 6.11 10.93 -2.70
N PRO A 288 6.97 9.91 -2.48
CA PRO A 288 7.94 9.49 -3.47
C PRO A 288 7.23 8.90 -4.69
N LEU A 289 7.31 9.60 -5.82
CA LEU A 289 6.64 9.23 -7.07
C LEU A 289 7.55 9.45 -8.27
N VAL A 290 7.63 8.44 -9.14
CA VAL A 290 8.33 8.51 -10.43
C VAL A 290 7.32 8.31 -11.56
N LEU A 291 7.43 9.13 -12.60
CA LEU A 291 6.67 9.03 -13.84
C LEU A 291 7.59 8.59 -14.99
N THR A 292 7.15 7.62 -15.79
CA THR A 292 7.93 7.03 -16.90
C THR A 292 7.02 6.59 -18.06
N SER A 293 7.60 6.15 -19.18
CA SER A 293 6.84 5.60 -20.29
C SER A 293 6.11 4.29 -19.94
N PRO A 294 4.96 4.01 -20.60
CA PRO A 294 4.21 2.76 -20.38
C PRO A 294 5.03 1.50 -20.63
N ALA A 295 5.98 1.54 -21.57
CA ALA A 295 6.84 0.40 -21.88
C ALA A 295 7.81 0.05 -20.74
N VAL A 296 8.14 1.02 -19.88
CA VAL A 296 9.19 0.90 -18.85
C VAL A 296 8.62 0.78 -17.43
N ARG A 297 7.41 1.29 -17.18
CA ARG A 297 6.79 1.40 -15.84
C ARG A 297 6.88 0.13 -14.99
N LEU A 298 6.35 -1.00 -15.48
CA LEU A 298 6.39 -2.29 -14.76
C LEU A 298 7.82 -2.69 -14.38
N TYR A 299 8.74 -2.55 -15.32
CA TYR A 299 10.13 -2.94 -15.16
C TYR A 299 10.86 -2.03 -14.18
N PHE A 300 10.66 -0.72 -14.27
CA PHE A 300 11.21 0.24 -13.33
C PHE A 300 10.68 0.01 -11.91
N ARG A 301 9.39 -0.30 -11.74
CA ARG A 301 8.83 -0.71 -10.44
C ARG A 301 9.53 -1.95 -9.90
N LYS A 302 9.68 -3.01 -10.70
CA LYS A 302 10.39 -4.25 -10.29
C LYS A 302 11.84 -4.00 -9.88
N LEU A 303 12.56 -3.14 -10.60
CA LEU A 303 13.94 -2.80 -10.28
C LEU A 303 14.05 -2.06 -8.93
N THR A 304 13.09 -1.19 -8.63
CA THR A 304 13.17 -0.25 -7.51
C THR A 304 12.48 -0.74 -6.23
N GLU A 305 11.54 -1.68 -6.33
CA GLU A 305 10.69 -2.14 -5.22
C GLU A 305 11.46 -2.65 -3.99
N ARG A 306 12.62 -3.31 -4.19
CA ARG A 306 13.43 -3.81 -3.07
C ARG A 306 14.12 -2.70 -2.28
N VAL A 307 14.46 -1.59 -2.92
CA VAL A 307 15.22 -0.49 -2.32
C VAL A 307 14.30 0.63 -1.85
N ALA A 308 13.24 0.89 -2.62
CA ALA A 308 12.24 1.91 -2.33
C ALA A 308 10.83 1.29 -2.37
N PRO A 309 10.45 0.48 -1.37
CA PRO A 309 9.15 -0.21 -1.36
C PRO A 309 7.96 0.76 -1.43
N ASN A 310 8.11 1.93 -0.81
CA ASN A 310 7.11 3.01 -0.78
C ASN A 310 7.08 3.89 -2.05
N LEU A 311 7.99 3.67 -3.03
CA LEU A 311 8.00 4.43 -4.27
C LEU A 311 6.78 4.07 -5.13
N THR A 312 5.99 5.08 -5.48
CA THR A 312 4.96 4.96 -6.51
C THR A 312 5.61 5.13 -7.89
N VAL A 313 5.31 4.22 -8.82
CA VAL A 313 5.74 4.33 -10.22
C VAL A 313 4.51 4.37 -11.13
N LEU A 314 4.30 5.52 -11.78
CA LEU A 314 3.20 5.73 -12.72
C LEU A 314 3.72 5.80 -14.15
N SER A 315 2.83 5.46 -15.10
CA SER A 315 3.07 5.71 -16.52
C SER A 315 2.32 6.94 -17.02
N TYR A 316 2.79 7.56 -18.10
CA TYR A 316 2.03 8.64 -18.76
C TYR A 316 0.63 8.19 -19.23
N ALA A 317 0.43 6.90 -19.50
CA ALA A 317 -0.88 6.35 -19.92
C ALA A 317 -1.85 6.17 -18.74
N GLU A 318 -1.41 6.37 -17.50
CA GLU A 318 -2.22 6.29 -16.28
C GLU A 318 -2.73 7.65 -15.82
N LEU A 319 -2.49 8.70 -16.61
CA LEU A 319 -2.90 10.07 -16.30
C LEU A 319 -3.97 10.57 -17.27
N GLU A 320 -4.96 11.30 -16.75
CA GLU A 320 -5.90 12.02 -17.59
C GLU A 320 -5.17 13.12 -18.38
N PRO A 321 -5.55 13.41 -19.64
CA PRO A 321 -4.85 14.38 -20.49
C PRO A 321 -4.74 15.81 -19.91
N LYS A 322 -5.62 16.16 -18.96
CA LYS A 322 -5.67 17.48 -18.30
C LYS A 322 -4.65 17.63 -17.16
N ILE A 323 -3.98 16.56 -16.75
CA ILE A 323 -3.03 16.59 -15.62
C ILE A 323 -1.77 17.33 -16.05
N GLU A 324 -1.41 18.37 -15.33
CA GLU A 324 -0.15 19.07 -15.46
C GLU A 324 0.94 18.31 -14.69
N VAL A 325 2.05 17.98 -15.35
CA VAL A 325 3.18 17.28 -14.74
C VAL A 325 4.24 18.31 -14.35
N GLN A 326 4.59 18.34 -13.06
CA GLN A 326 5.67 19.16 -12.51
C GLN A 326 6.80 18.26 -12.01
N ALA A 327 7.83 18.10 -12.85
CA ALA A 327 8.99 17.29 -12.52
C ALA A 327 9.98 18.08 -11.65
N LEU A 328 10.26 17.61 -10.43
CA LEU A 328 11.26 18.22 -9.54
C LEU A 328 12.67 17.65 -9.74
N GLY A 329 12.80 16.61 -10.55
CA GLY A 329 14.04 15.89 -10.75
C GLY A 329 13.87 14.75 -11.75
N MET A 330 14.99 14.11 -12.06
CA MET A 330 15.04 13.07 -13.09
C MET A 330 16.05 11.99 -12.69
N VAL A 331 15.62 10.74 -12.74
CA VAL A 331 16.49 9.58 -12.56
C VAL A 331 17.21 9.31 -13.88
N LYS A 332 18.54 9.29 -13.81
CA LYS A 332 19.45 9.14 -14.95
C LYS A 332 20.72 8.39 -14.56
N LEU A 333 21.43 7.87 -15.56
CA LEU A 333 22.77 7.27 -15.38
C LEU A 333 23.87 8.33 -15.26
#